data_AF-A0A7J7IXU8-F1
#
_entry.id   AF-A0A7J7IXU8-F1
#
_cell.length_a   1.000
_cell.length_b   1.000
_cell.length_c   1.000
_cell.angle_alpha   90.00
_cell.angle_beta   90.00
_cell.angle_gamma   90.00
#
_symmetry.space_group_name_H-M   'P 1'
#
loop_
_entity.id
_entity.type
_entity.pdbx_description
1 polymer ?
#
loop_
_entity_poly.entity_id
_entity_poly.type
_entity_poly.pdbx_seq_one_letter_code
_entity_poly.pdbx_strand_id
1 'polypeptide(L)'
;MPQLDPLNYGSFQARLKSFTIANWSSKPVELSPLECASIGWRYGKEDTLYCEFCKASLAVVLPKSNDDFYKKVTELLKKKLTSAHKVGCVWEHGIDCPDYFLTGEAPNELTLEGRLSSRSMEISQHIATFEHIEEFEMVDSIKANANLISLFAKRNSVEETALYIAMHGWNLRCLEGQDKILECSICMRRLPLWSRDAKMKSFNITRHLSWCPWITKIKPNISTLVDRMLQHVVMETNRKRKRDSLEYRSSESRKEEVKEISKFVRSVTAL
;
A
#
# COMPACT_ATOMS: atom_id res chain seq x y z
N MET A 1 1.69 -7.23 -25.97
CA MET A 1 1.19 -7.92 -24.75
C MET A 1 1.96 -7.34 -23.57
N PRO A 2 1.33 -6.94 -22.45
CA PRO A 2 2.11 -6.54 -21.28
C PRO A 2 2.95 -7.74 -20.88
N GLN A 3 4.26 -7.55 -20.77
CA GLN A 3 5.15 -8.60 -20.29
C GLN A 3 4.66 -9.03 -18.91
N LEU A 4 4.40 -10.32 -18.74
CA LEU A 4 4.14 -10.94 -17.44
C LEU A 4 5.42 -10.78 -16.62
N ASP A 5 5.60 -9.64 -15.98
CA ASP A 5 6.65 -9.44 -14.99
C ASP A 5 6.09 -9.92 -13.64
N PRO A 6 6.63 -11.01 -13.07
CA PRO A 6 6.13 -11.61 -11.84
C PRO A 6 6.27 -10.67 -10.63
N LEU A 7 7.26 -9.78 -10.65
CA LEU A 7 7.58 -8.84 -9.59
C LEU A 7 7.03 -7.44 -9.85
N ASN A 8 6.23 -7.28 -10.91
CA ASN A 8 5.51 -6.05 -11.16
C ASN A 8 4.27 -5.94 -10.26
N TYR A 9 4.08 -4.77 -9.66
CA TYR A 9 2.93 -4.49 -8.79
C TYR A 9 1.58 -4.63 -9.51
N GLY A 10 1.50 -4.23 -10.77
CA GLY A 10 0.29 -4.37 -11.58
C GLY A 10 -0.09 -5.84 -11.79
N SER A 11 0.89 -6.70 -12.08
CA SER A 11 0.69 -8.15 -12.16
C SER A 11 0.17 -8.73 -10.83
N PHE A 12 0.77 -8.31 -9.71
CA PHE A 12 0.30 -8.72 -8.38
C PHE A 12 -1.12 -8.25 -8.09
N GLN A 13 -1.44 -6.98 -8.36
CA GLN A 13 -2.79 -6.45 -8.20
C GLN A 13 -3.80 -7.17 -9.07
N ALA A 14 -3.44 -7.54 -10.31
CA ALA A 14 -4.32 -8.32 -11.19
C ALA A 14 -4.63 -9.71 -10.60
N ARG A 15 -3.62 -10.38 -10.04
CA ARG A 15 -3.82 -11.65 -9.31
C ARG A 15 -4.71 -11.45 -8.09
N LEU A 16 -4.46 -10.44 -7.26
CA LEU A 16 -5.32 -10.12 -6.11
C LEU A 16 -6.78 -9.87 -6.53
N LYS A 17 -7.01 -9.06 -7.57
CA LYS A 17 -8.34 -8.72 -8.10
C LYS A 17 -9.13 -9.91 -8.63
N SER A 18 -8.48 -11.02 -8.96
CA SER A 18 -9.17 -12.24 -9.37
C SER A 18 -9.93 -12.90 -8.21
N PHE A 19 -9.50 -12.65 -6.97
CA PHE A 19 -10.18 -13.11 -5.77
C PHE A 19 -11.25 -12.11 -5.35
N THR A 20 -12.48 -12.58 -5.24
CA THR A 20 -13.63 -11.81 -4.77
C THR A 20 -14.27 -12.52 -3.59
N ILE A 21 -15.06 -11.78 -2.81
CA ILE A 21 -15.85 -12.38 -1.72
C ILE A 21 -16.75 -13.49 -2.25
N ALA A 22 -17.26 -13.37 -3.48
CA ALA A 22 -18.16 -14.37 -4.06
C ALA A 22 -17.45 -15.68 -4.45
N ASN A 23 -16.15 -15.64 -4.77
CA ASN A 23 -15.45 -16.77 -5.38
C ASN A 23 -14.34 -17.38 -4.49
N TRP A 24 -13.94 -16.69 -3.43
CA TRP A 24 -12.88 -17.12 -2.50
C TRP A 24 -13.20 -16.74 -1.05
N SER A 25 -14.47 -16.85 -0.66
CA SER A 25 -14.88 -16.73 0.74
C SER A 25 -14.50 -17.94 1.57
N SER A 26 -14.46 -17.75 2.89
CA SER A 26 -14.34 -18.83 3.89
C SER A 26 -13.03 -19.62 3.87
N LYS A 27 -12.04 -19.18 3.09
CA LYS A 27 -10.68 -19.73 3.17
C LYS A 27 -9.96 -19.15 4.40
N PRO A 28 -9.13 -19.94 5.09
CA PRO A 28 -8.36 -19.48 6.24
C PRO A 28 -7.29 -18.47 5.78
N VAL A 29 -6.77 -17.68 6.70
CA VAL A 29 -5.84 -16.56 6.39
C VAL A 29 -4.55 -17.05 5.72
N GLU A 30 -4.12 -18.28 6.02
CA GLU A 30 -2.99 -18.97 5.39
C GLU A 30 -3.21 -19.29 3.90
N LEU A 31 -4.46 -19.25 3.43
CA LEU A 31 -4.89 -19.43 2.05
C LEU A 31 -5.63 -18.19 1.54
N SER A 32 -5.34 -17.04 2.14
CA SER A 32 -5.96 -15.78 1.77
C SER A 32 -5.56 -15.34 0.36
N PRO A 33 -6.34 -14.44 -0.26
CA PRO A 33 -5.96 -13.84 -1.54
C PRO A 33 -4.55 -13.26 -1.55
N LEU A 34 -4.11 -12.66 -0.44
CA LEU A 34 -2.75 -12.12 -0.31
C LEU A 34 -1.70 -13.22 -0.35
N GLU A 35 -1.87 -14.28 0.44
CA GLU A 35 -0.93 -15.41 0.46
C GLU A 35 -0.83 -16.06 -0.93
N CYS A 36 -1.97 -16.26 -1.61
CA CYS A 36 -1.99 -16.85 -2.95
C CYS A 36 -1.37 -15.93 -4.02
N ALA A 37 -1.77 -14.65 -4.06
CA ALA A 37 -1.31 -13.71 -5.09
C ALA A 37 0.17 -13.35 -4.97
N SER A 38 0.70 -13.31 -3.74
CA SER A 38 2.10 -12.97 -3.45
C SER A 38 3.09 -13.96 -4.08
N ILE A 39 2.65 -15.18 -4.35
CA ILE A 39 3.46 -16.26 -4.94
C ILE A 39 2.93 -16.69 -6.32
N GLY A 40 2.24 -15.79 -7.02
CA GLY A 40 1.91 -16.03 -8.43
C GLY A 40 0.61 -16.77 -8.72
N TRP A 41 -0.21 -17.07 -7.71
CA TRP A 41 -1.54 -17.65 -7.94
C TRP A 41 -2.60 -16.57 -8.16
N ARG A 42 -3.48 -16.83 -9.13
CA ARG A 42 -4.77 -16.14 -9.27
C ARG A 42 -5.91 -17.14 -9.10
N TYR A 43 -7.08 -16.65 -8.77
CA TYR A 43 -8.30 -17.43 -8.82
C TYR A 43 -8.58 -17.90 -10.26
N GLY A 44 -8.90 -19.19 -10.38
CA GLY A 44 -9.37 -19.85 -11.59
C GLY A 44 -10.89 -20.05 -11.54
N LYS A 45 -11.33 -21.29 -11.35
CA LYS A 45 -12.74 -21.67 -11.16
C LYS A 45 -12.83 -22.74 -10.08
N GLU A 46 -13.99 -22.89 -9.43
CA GLU A 46 -14.27 -24.03 -8.54
C GLU A 46 -13.17 -24.28 -7.50
N ASP A 47 -12.82 -23.26 -6.70
CA ASP A 47 -11.77 -23.34 -5.69
C ASP A 47 -10.37 -23.73 -6.23
N THR A 48 -10.11 -23.51 -7.51
CA THR A 48 -8.82 -23.79 -8.13
C THR A 48 -8.01 -22.52 -8.33
N LEU A 49 -6.74 -22.56 -7.92
CA LEU A 49 -5.73 -21.57 -8.20
C LEU A 49 -5.02 -21.87 -9.51
N TYR A 50 -4.62 -20.84 -10.24
CA TYR A 50 -3.86 -20.96 -11.47
C TYR A 50 -2.63 -20.04 -11.47
N CYS A 51 -1.50 -20.55 -11.92
CA CYS A 51 -0.28 -19.76 -12.09
C CYS A 51 -0.16 -19.28 -13.53
N GLU A 52 -0.12 -17.97 -13.74
CA GLU A 52 -0.03 -17.38 -15.09
C GLU A 52 1.31 -17.66 -15.77
N PHE A 53 2.36 -17.96 -15.00
CA PHE A 53 3.72 -18.22 -15.47
C PHE A 53 3.90 -19.66 -15.92
N CYS A 54 3.82 -20.61 -14.99
CA CYS A 54 4.07 -22.03 -15.28
C CYS A 54 2.82 -22.80 -15.74
N LYS A 55 1.64 -22.15 -15.75
CA LYS A 55 0.35 -22.78 -16.12
C LYS A 55 -0.04 -23.94 -15.21
N ALA A 56 0.53 -24.01 -14.00
CA ALA A 56 0.12 -24.97 -12.98
C ALA A 56 -1.28 -24.62 -12.45
N SER A 57 -1.99 -25.64 -11.96
CA SER A 57 -3.27 -25.49 -11.29
C SER A 57 -3.25 -26.22 -9.94
N LEU A 58 -3.81 -25.61 -8.91
CA LEU A 58 -3.89 -26.18 -7.56
C LEU A 58 -5.33 -26.07 -7.04
N ALA A 59 -5.99 -27.21 -6.82
CA ALA A 59 -7.31 -27.24 -6.19
C ALA A 59 -7.18 -27.03 -4.67
N VAL A 60 -7.98 -26.12 -4.12
CA VAL A 60 -7.97 -25.73 -2.70
C VAL A 60 -9.29 -26.15 -2.06
N VAL A 61 -9.41 -27.45 -1.82
CA VAL A 61 -10.60 -28.05 -1.19
C VAL A 61 -10.32 -28.26 0.29
N LEU A 62 -11.14 -27.65 1.14
CA LEU A 62 -11.05 -27.79 2.58
C LEU A 62 -12.18 -28.68 3.12
N PRO A 63 -11.94 -29.44 4.20
CA PRO A 63 -13.00 -30.18 4.90
C PRO A 63 -14.10 -29.24 5.39
N LYS A 64 -15.34 -29.74 5.49
CA LYS A 64 -16.47 -28.97 6.03
C LYS A 64 -16.40 -28.83 7.56
N SER A 65 -15.84 -29.82 8.25
CA SER A 65 -15.63 -29.76 9.70
C SER A 65 -14.45 -28.84 10.01
N ASN A 66 -14.55 -28.04 11.08
CA ASN A 66 -13.48 -27.16 11.56
C ASN A 66 -12.74 -27.83 12.73
N ASP A 67 -12.16 -28.99 12.47
CA ASP A 67 -11.46 -29.83 13.44
C ASP A 67 -9.93 -29.85 13.18
N ASP A 68 -9.21 -30.73 13.87
CA ASP A 68 -7.76 -30.88 13.63
C ASP A 68 -7.42 -31.39 12.23
N PHE A 69 -8.35 -32.08 11.56
CA PHE A 69 -8.17 -32.48 10.17
C PHE A 69 -8.20 -31.26 9.24
N TYR A 70 -9.10 -30.29 9.49
CA TYR A 70 -9.11 -29.01 8.77
C TYR A 70 -7.77 -28.26 8.87
N LYS A 71 -7.19 -28.18 10.07
CA LYS A 71 -5.88 -27.53 10.28
C LYS A 71 -4.78 -28.24 9.50
N LYS A 72 -4.72 -29.57 9.58
CA LYS A 72 -3.74 -30.39 8.84
C LYS A 72 -3.87 -30.18 7.32
N VAL A 73 -5.10 -30.18 6.78
CA VAL A 73 -5.31 -29.93 5.35
C VAL A 73 -4.92 -28.51 4.97
N THR A 74 -5.22 -27.51 5.81
CA THR A 74 -4.80 -26.12 5.61
C THR A 74 -3.28 -26.00 5.54
N GLU A 75 -2.56 -26.63 6.46
CA GLU A 75 -1.08 -26.65 6.45
C GLU A 75 -0.51 -27.33 5.21
N LEU A 76 -1.10 -28.45 4.79
CA LEU A 76 -0.70 -29.14 3.56
C LEU A 76 -0.91 -28.26 2.33
N LEU A 77 -2.06 -27.60 2.23
CA LEU A 77 -2.37 -26.68 1.13
C LEU A 77 -1.44 -25.47 1.14
N LYS A 78 -1.14 -24.92 2.32
CA LYS A 78 -0.16 -23.84 2.48
C LYS A 78 1.24 -24.24 2.00
N LYS A 79 1.66 -25.49 2.20
CA LYS A 79 2.93 -25.99 1.63
C LYS A 79 2.84 -26.16 0.11
N LYS A 80 1.71 -26.65 -0.39
CA LYS A 80 1.45 -26.82 -1.82
C LYS A 80 1.41 -25.51 -2.59
N LEU A 81 1.06 -24.41 -1.95
CA LEU A 81 1.11 -23.09 -2.56
C LEU A 81 2.48 -22.82 -3.22
N THR A 82 3.60 -23.20 -2.59
CA THR A 82 4.93 -23.04 -3.20
C THR A 82 5.30 -24.25 -4.07
N SER A 83 5.06 -25.47 -3.60
CA SER A 83 5.56 -26.68 -4.27
C SER A 83 4.73 -27.16 -5.47
N ALA A 84 3.51 -26.64 -5.67
CA ALA A 84 2.66 -27.01 -6.81
C ALA A 84 3.00 -26.26 -8.10
N HIS A 85 3.94 -25.32 -8.07
CA HIS A 85 4.49 -24.73 -9.28
C HIS A 85 5.31 -25.77 -10.06
N LYS A 86 5.38 -25.63 -11.39
CA LYS A 86 6.24 -26.50 -12.21
C LYS A 86 7.71 -26.09 -12.07
N VAL A 87 8.60 -27.05 -12.31
CA VAL A 87 10.05 -26.83 -12.36
C VAL A 87 10.39 -25.69 -13.31
N GLY A 88 11.23 -24.76 -12.84
CA GLY A 88 11.64 -23.56 -13.58
C GLY A 88 10.65 -22.39 -13.47
N CYS A 89 9.61 -22.50 -12.64
CA CYS A 89 8.76 -21.37 -12.31
C CYS A 89 9.50 -20.40 -11.39
N VAL A 90 9.39 -19.10 -11.65
CA VAL A 90 9.93 -18.06 -10.76
C VAL A 90 9.41 -18.17 -9.32
N TRP A 91 8.21 -18.72 -9.14
CA TRP A 91 7.57 -18.88 -7.83
C TRP A 91 7.91 -20.21 -7.12
N GLU A 92 8.59 -21.15 -7.79
CA GLU A 92 8.92 -22.48 -7.25
C GLU A 92 9.75 -22.40 -5.94
N HIS A 93 10.62 -21.41 -5.84
CA HIS A 93 11.50 -21.23 -4.68
C HIS A 93 10.95 -20.21 -3.67
N GLY A 94 9.69 -19.78 -3.83
CA GLY A 94 9.04 -18.85 -2.92
C GLY A 94 9.75 -17.50 -2.84
N ILE A 95 9.90 -16.81 -3.99
CA ILE A 95 10.44 -15.45 -3.99
C ILE A 95 9.60 -14.58 -3.05
N ASP A 96 10.29 -13.90 -2.13
CA ASP A 96 9.64 -12.97 -1.23
C ASP A 96 9.02 -11.82 -2.03
N CYS A 97 7.73 -11.62 -1.77
CA CYS A 97 6.97 -10.51 -2.28
C CYS A 97 7.57 -9.19 -1.76
N PRO A 98 7.83 -8.18 -2.62
CA PRO A 98 8.34 -6.90 -2.15
C PRO A 98 7.42 -6.26 -1.11
N ASP A 99 7.99 -5.64 -0.08
CA ASP A 99 7.24 -5.01 1.02
C ASP A 99 6.18 -4.01 0.55
N TYR A 100 6.44 -3.29 -0.54
CA TYR A 100 5.51 -2.30 -1.07
C TYR A 100 4.23 -2.91 -1.66
N PHE A 101 4.21 -4.22 -1.93
CA PHE A 101 2.97 -4.92 -2.28
C PHE A 101 2.02 -5.00 -1.07
N LEU A 102 2.55 -5.01 0.16
CA LEU A 102 1.77 -5.13 1.40
C LEU A 102 1.18 -3.78 1.84
N THR A 103 1.84 -2.67 1.50
CA THR A 103 1.33 -1.30 1.74
C THR A 103 0.50 -0.80 0.56
N GLY A 104 0.67 -1.38 -0.62
CA GLY A 104 0.04 -0.92 -1.85
C GLY A 104 0.68 0.36 -2.40
N GLU A 105 1.92 0.61 -1.98
CA GLU A 105 2.68 1.82 -2.27
C GLU A 105 3.79 1.54 -3.28
N ALA A 106 3.42 1.01 -4.44
CA ALA A 106 4.39 0.69 -5.47
C ALA A 106 5.27 1.89 -5.82
N PRO A 107 6.59 1.68 -5.98
CA PRO A 107 7.47 2.71 -6.49
C PRO A 107 6.90 3.25 -7.81
N ASN A 108 6.70 4.56 -7.86
CA ASN A 108 6.28 5.26 -9.06
C ASN A 108 7.02 6.61 -9.13
N GLU A 109 6.66 7.43 -10.11
CA GLU A 109 7.32 8.73 -10.32
C GLU A 109 7.13 9.70 -9.13
N LEU A 110 6.00 9.59 -8.41
CA LEU A 110 5.73 10.36 -7.20
C LEU A 110 6.41 9.70 -5.98
N THR A 111 6.98 10.51 -5.10
CA THR A 111 7.47 10.03 -3.80
C THR A 111 6.32 9.48 -2.96
N LEU A 112 6.60 8.55 -2.03
CA LEU A 112 5.61 8.08 -1.08
C LEU A 112 5.00 9.24 -0.29
N GLU A 113 5.83 10.22 0.09
CA GLU A 113 5.39 11.49 0.68
C GLU A 113 4.34 12.18 -0.21
N GLY A 114 4.64 12.39 -1.50
CA GLY A 114 3.72 13.03 -2.43
C GLY A 114 2.41 12.26 -2.61
N ARG A 115 2.47 10.93 -2.68
CA ARG A 115 1.27 10.07 -2.77
C ARG A 115 0.40 10.17 -1.51
N LEU A 116 1.02 10.11 -0.34
CA LEU A 116 0.32 10.24 0.94
C LEU A 116 -0.32 11.62 1.08
N SER A 117 0.41 12.69 0.76
CA SER A 117 -0.12 14.05 0.78
C SER A 117 -1.30 14.22 -0.17
N SER A 118 -1.16 13.75 -1.41
CA SER A 118 -2.21 13.89 -2.43
C SER A 118 -3.46 13.10 -2.05
N ARG A 119 -3.30 11.85 -1.59
CA ARG A 119 -4.39 11.01 -1.10
C ARG A 119 -5.06 11.60 0.13
N SER A 120 -4.28 12.05 1.12
CA SER A 120 -4.81 12.70 2.33
C SER A 120 -5.62 13.94 1.97
N MET A 121 -5.09 14.78 1.08
CA MET A 121 -5.77 15.99 0.61
C MET A 121 -7.08 15.68 -0.14
N GLU A 122 -7.11 14.65 -0.99
CA GLU A 122 -8.35 14.25 -1.68
C GLU A 122 -9.40 13.77 -0.67
N ILE A 123 -8.99 12.93 0.29
CA ILE A 123 -9.92 12.39 1.29
C ILE A 123 -10.41 13.53 2.21
N SER A 124 -9.57 14.48 2.62
CA SER A 124 -9.95 15.59 3.52
C SER A 124 -11.03 16.51 2.93
N GLN A 125 -11.02 16.70 1.61
CA GLN A 125 -12.05 17.46 0.89
C GLN A 125 -13.44 16.81 0.97
N HIS A 126 -13.51 15.51 1.26
CA HIS A 126 -14.74 14.73 1.27
C HIS A 126 -15.14 14.20 2.66
N ILE A 127 -14.26 14.26 3.67
CA ILE A 127 -14.50 13.77 5.03
C ILE A 127 -15.41 14.67 5.86
N ALA A 128 -15.61 15.94 5.52
CA ALA A 128 -16.46 16.86 6.32
C ALA A 128 -17.91 16.35 6.54
N THR A 129 -18.33 15.29 5.84
CA THR A 129 -19.56 14.53 6.09
C THR A 129 -19.51 13.62 7.33
N PHE A 130 -18.36 13.35 7.93
CA PHE A 130 -18.20 12.57 9.16
C PHE A 130 -18.20 13.53 10.35
N GLU A 131 -19.23 13.47 11.21
CA GLU A 131 -19.28 14.32 12.42
C GLU A 131 -18.12 14.01 13.37
N HIS A 132 -17.69 12.74 13.48
CA HIS A 132 -16.54 12.31 14.28
C HIS A 132 -15.82 11.10 13.65
N ILE A 133 -14.65 10.76 14.16
CA ILE A 133 -14.06 9.42 14.07
C ILE A 133 -13.98 8.92 15.50
N GLU A 134 -14.33 7.65 15.73
CA GLU A 134 -14.10 7.04 17.03
C GLU A 134 -12.59 7.12 17.30
N GLU A 135 -12.21 7.94 18.30
CA GLU A 135 -10.85 8.01 18.83
C GLU A 135 -10.40 6.58 19.12
N PHE A 136 -9.54 6.05 18.26
CA PHE A 136 -8.97 4.73 18.46
C PHE A 136 -7.57 4.90 19.06
N GLU A 137 -7.20 3.99 19.95
CA GLU A 137 -5.96 3.95 20.76
C GLU A 137 -4.65 3.94 19.96
N MET A 138 -4.69 4.10 18.63
CA MET A 138 -3.51 4.17 17.75
C MET A 138 -3.12 5.60 17.37
N VAL A 139 -3.69 6.57 18.08
CA VAL A 139 -3.27 7.96 18.09
C VAL A 139 -1.88 8.09 18.77
N ASP A 140 -1.47 7.16 19.64
CA ASP A 140 -0.22 7.29 20.39
C ASP A 140 1.06 6.99 19.57
N SER A 141 1.07 6.03 18.65
CA SER A 141 2.24 5.76 17.80
C SER A 141 2.46 6.86 16.74
N ILE A 142 1.38 7.51 16.31
CA ILE A 142 1.41 8.60 15.34
C ILE A 142 1.66 9.94 16.05
N LYS A 143 1.09 10.19 17.24
CA LYS A 143 1.48 11.30 18.14
C LYS A 143 2.95 11.20 18.55
N ALA A 144 3.49 10.00 18.78
CA ALA A 144 4.92 9.79 19.03
C ALA A 144 5.79 10.23 17.84
N ASN A 145 5.21 10.37 16.65
CA ASN A 145 5.82 10.90 15.43
C ASN A 145 5.26 12.28 15.06
N ALA A 146 5.05 13.18 16.04
CA ALA A 146 4.52 14.53 15.85
C ALA A 146 5.24 15.37 14.77
N ASN A 147 6.54 15.10 14.52
CA ASN A 147 7.34 15.74 13.48
C ASN A 147 6.98 15.30 12.05
N LEU A 148 6.32 14.15 11.88
CA LEU A 148 5.84 13.66 10.59
C LEU A 148 4.44 14.18 10.30
N ILE A 149 3.57 14.26 11.31
CA ILE A 149 2.24 14.88 11.16
C ILE A 149 2.37 16.33 10.66
N SER A 150 3.35 17.08 11.17
CA SER A 150 3.61 18.47 10.73
C SER A 150 4.10 18.60 9.28
N LEU A 151 4.56 17.53 8.64
CA LEU A 151 4.88 17.52 7.20
C LEU A 151 3.62 17.40 6.33
N PHE A 152 2.54 16.82 6.85
CA PHE A 152 1.38 16.41 6.06
C PHE A 152 0.10 17.17 6.37
N ALA A 153 -0.08 17.66 7.60
CA ALA A 153 -1.30 18.34 8.04
C ALA A 153 -0.98 19.68 8.72
N LYS A 154 -1.73 20.73 8.42
CA LYS A 154 -1.65 22.04 9.08
C LYS A 154 -2.29 22.05 10.47
N ARG A 155 -2.39 20.89 11.13
CA ARG A 155 -2.96 20.68 12.49
C ARG A 155 -4.44 21.07 12.61
N ASN A 156 -5.28 20.70 11.65
CA ASN A 156 -6.73 20.62 11.87
C ASN A 156 -7.19 19.16 11.90
N SER A 157 -8.27 18.88 12.64
CA SER A 157 -8.73 17.51 12.91
C SER A 157 -9.15 16.72 11.67
N VAL A 158 -9.59 17.41 10.61
CA VAL A 158 -10.03 16.80 9.34
C VAL A 158 -8.83 16.33 8.51
N GLU A 159 -7.78 17.15 8.39
CA GLU A 159 -6.55 16.79 7.69
C GLU A 159 -5.81 15.65 8.40
N GLU A 160 -5.77 15.67 9.73
CA GLU A 160 -5.20 14.58 10.53
C GLU A 160 -5.96 13.28 10.28
N THR A 161 -7.29 13.33 10.37
CA THR A 161 -8.19 12.21 10.04
C THR A 161 -7.93 11.65 8.64
N ALA A 162 -7.86 12.51 7.63
CA ALA A 162 -7.64 12.10 6.26
C ALA A 162 -6.28 11.42 6.07
N LEU A 163 -5.26 11.92 6.77
CA LEU A 163 -3.94 11.30 6.80
C LEU A 163 -3.99 9.91 7.43
N TYR A 164 -4.71 9.72 8.53
CA TYR A 164 -4.90 8.39 9.12
C TYR A 164 -5.57 7.44 8.13
N ILE A 165 -6.67 7.84 7.50
CA ILE A 165 -7.36 7.01 6.50
C ILE A 165 -6.40 6.62 5.36
N ALA A 166 -5.65 7.60 4.82
CA ALA A 166 -4.65 7.40 3.77
C ALA A 166 -3.53 6.43 4.20
N MET A 167 -3.00 6.58 5.40
CA MET A 167 -1.91 5.73 5.94
C MET A 167 -2.33 4.29 6.18
N HIS A 168 -3.62 4.02 6.32
CA HIS A 168 -4.17 2.66 6.46
C HIS A 168 -4.60 2.07 5.10
N GLY A 169 -4.09 2.63 4.00
CA GLY A 169 -4.27 2.10 2.66
C GLY A 169 -5.66 2.28 2.06
N TRP A 170 -6.50 3.14 2.65
CA TRP A 170 -7.78 3.54 2.07
C TRP A 170 -7.58 4.64 1.04
N ASN A 171 -8.26 4.52 -0.10
CA ASN A 171 -8.21 5.47 -1.21
C ASN A 171 -9.62 5.89 -1.57
N LEU A 172 -9.77 7.12 -2.04
CA LEU A 172 -11.03 7.58 -2.60
C LEU A 172 -11.23 6.99 -4.01
N ARG A 173 -12.44 6.55 -4.31
CA ARG A 173 -12.86 6.09 -5.64
C ARG A 173 -14.21 6.70 -5.99
N CYS A 174 -14.41 7.01 -7.27
CA CYS A 174 -15.73 7.34 -7.82
C CYS A 174 -16.39 6.07 -8.34
N LEU A 175 -17.65 5.84 -7.99
CA LEU A 175 -18.52 4.95 -8.74
C LEU A 175 -19.12 5.70 -9.94
N GLU A 176 -19.49 4.95 -10.98
CA GLU A 176 -20.24 5.46 -12.13
C GLU A 176 -21.57 6.07 -11.62
N GLY A 177 -21.61 7.40 -11.44
CA GLY A 177 -22.73 8.08 -10.77
C GLY A 177 -22.37 9.12 -9.69
N GLN A 178 -21.10 9.51 -9.55
CA GLN A 178 -20.56 10.55 -8.64
C GLN A 178 -20.38 10.17 -7.16
N ASP A 179 -21.04 9.12 -6.68
CA ASP A 179 -20.85 8.68 -5.30
C ASP A 179 -19.40 8.27 -5.05
N LYS A 180 -18.78 8.95 -4.07
CA LYS A 180 -17.42 8.70 -3.63
C LYS A 180 -17.43 7.62 -2.55
N ILE A 181 -16.55 6.63 -2.69
CA ILE A 181 -16.38 5.52 -1.76
C ILE A 181 -14.92 5.40 -1.33
N LEU A 182 -14.69 4.82 -0.17
CA LEU A 182 -13.36 4.37 0.26
C LEU A 182 -13.11 2.95 -0.24
N GLU A 183 -11.95 2.73 -0.84
CA GLU A 183 -11.48 1.43 -1.28
C GLU A 183 -10.06 1.15 -0.75
N CYS A 184 -9.88 0.02 -0.06
CA CYS A 184 -8.55 -0.40 0.35
C CYS A 184 -7.70 -0.84 -0.86
N SER A 185 -6.46 -0.35 -0.95
CA SER A 185 -5.51 -0.67 -2.03
C SER A 185 -5.13 -2.15 -2.11
N ILE A 186 -5.28 -2.90 -1.01
CA ILE A 186 -4.88 -4.31 -0.90
C ILE A 186 -6.08 -5.23 -0.90
N CYS A 187 -6.96 -5.10 0.11
CA CYS A 187 -8.09 -6.02 0.24
C CYS A 187 -9.30 -5.66 -0.62
N MET A 188 -9.25 -4.53 -1.33
CA MET A 188 -10.31 -4.03 -2.21
C MET A 188 -11.66 -3.87 -1.50
N ARG A 189 -11.65 -3.84 -0.16
CA ARG A 189 -12.84 -3.59 0.64
C ARG A 189 -13.35 -2.20 0.29
N ARG A 190 -14.63 -2.11 -0.04
CA ARG A 190 -15.33 -0.87 -0.36
C ARG A 190 -16.24 -0.47 0.78
N LEU A 191 -16.18 0.80 1.18
CA LEU A 191 -17.03 1.40 2.19
C LEU A 191 -17.58 2.72 1.64
N PRO A 192 -18.89 3.01 1.81
CA PRO A 192 -19.40 4.33 1.46
C PRO A 192 -18.78 5.39 2.37
N LEU A 193 -18.61 6.61 1.85
CA LEU A 193 -18.18 7.76 2.66
C LEU A 193 -19.24 8.24 3.64
N TRP A 194 -20.48 7.81 3.49
CA TRP A 194 -21.57 8.09 4.41
C TRP A 194 -22.20 6.78 4.86
N SER A 195 -22.51 6.67 6.16
CA SER A 195 -23.62 5.83 6.54
C SER A 195 -24.88 6.68 6.45
N ARG A 196 -25.91 6.23 5.72
CA ARG A 196 -27.26 6.83 5.83
C ARG A 196 -27.87 6.63 7.22
N ASP A 197 -27.20 5.86 8.08
CA ASP A 197 -27.55 5.72 9.47
C ASP A 197 -27.00 6.91 10.25
N ALA A 198 -27.87 7.83 10.68
CA ALA A 198 -27.54 8.97 11.55
C ALA A 198 -26.87 8.57 12.88
N LYS A 199 -26.78 7.25 13.16
CA LYS A 199 -26.08 6.66 14.29
C LYS A 199 -24.61 6.33 14.03
N MET A 200 -24.16 6.24 12.78
CA MET A 200 -22.76 5.95 12.44
C MET A 200 -21.97 7.25 12.30
N LYS A 201 -21.69 7.87 13.45
CA LYS A 201 -20.92 9.12 13.55
C LYS A 201 -19.41 8.92 13.48
N SER A 202 -18.92 7.71 13.18
CA SER A 202 -17.51 7.32 13.29
C SER A 202 -17.08 6.40 12.14
N PHE A 203 -15.87 6.61 11.62
CA PHE A 203 -15.23 5.71 10.67
C PHE A 203 -14.19 4.83 11.37
N ASN A 204 -14.45 3.52 11.45
CA ASN A 204 -13.46 2.59 11.94
C ASN A 204 -12.46 2.23 10.82
N ILE A 205 -11.23 2.74 10.93
CA ILE A 205 -10.13 2.51 9.98
C ILE A 205 -9.75 1.04 9.80
N THR A 206 -10.08 0.17 10.77
CA THR A 206 -9.79 -1.27 10.74
C THR A 206 -10.83 -2.09 9.97
N ARG A 207 -11.81 -1.46 9.30
CA ARG A 207 -12.87 -2.15 8.54
C ARG A 207 -12.41 -2.77 7.22
N HIS A 208 -11.21 -3.34 7.20
CA HIS A 208 -10.67 -4.14 6.11
C HIS A 208 -11.24 -5.57 6.14
N LEU A 209 -10.92 -6.37 5.11
CA LEU A 209 -11.14 -7.82 5.17
C LEU A 209 -10.16 -8.46 6.17
N SER A 210 -10.57 -9.55 6.81
CA SER A 210 -9.81 -10.22 7.88
C SER A 210 -8.40 -10.67 7.50
N TRP A 211 -8.12 -10.81 6.20
CA TRP A 211 -6.81 -11.17 5.66
C TRP A 211 -5.95 -9.97 5.25
N CYS A 212 -6.47 -8.76 5.37
CA CYS A 212 -5.77 -7.56 4.93
C CYS A 212 -4.57 -7.25 5.84
N PRO A 213 -3.39 -6.94 5.27
CA PRO A 213 -2.17 -6.69 6.05
C PRO A 213 -2.36 -5.51 7.03
N TRP A 214 -3.21 -4.56 6.66
CA TRP A 214 -3.64 -3.44 7.51
C TRP A 214 -4.35 -3.81 8.81
N ILE A 215 -4.77 -5.07 9.02
CA ILE A 215 -5.38 -5.52 10.28
C ILE A 215 -4.92 -6.89 10.75
N THR A 216 -4.29 -7.69 9.88
CA THR A 216 -3.80 -9.01 10.26
C THR A 216 -2.57 -8.90 11.16
N LYS A 217 -2.56 -9.70 12.23
CA LYS A 217 -1.38 -9.87 13.10
C LYS A 217 -0.30 -10.78 12.48
N ILE A 218 -0.58 -11.39 11.32
CA ILE A 218 0.17 -12.56 10.84
C ILE A 218 1.41 -12.19 10.01
N LYS A 219 1.54 -10.95 9.50
CA LYS A 219 2.77 -10.35 8.93
C LYS A 219 2.43 -9.06 8.16
N PRO A 220 3.37 -8.11 8.13
CA PRO A 220 3.61 -7.18 9.24
C PRO A 220 2.29 -6.67 9.87
N ASN A 221 2.25 -6.49 11.19
CA ASN A 221 1.08 -5.90 11.86
C ASN A 221 0.89 -4.42 11.46
N ILE A 222 -0.27 -3.85 11.78
CA ILE A 222 -0.64 -2.47 11.41
C ILE A 222 0.44 -1.45 11.80
N SER A 223 0.94 -1.50 13.05
CA SER A 223 2.00 -0.59 13.52
C SER A 223 3.20 -0.70 12.62
N THR A 224 3.69 -1.93 12.38
CA THR A 224 4.89 -2.14 11.58
C THR A 224 4.75 -1.70 10.12
N LEU A 225 3.54 -1.74 9.53
CA LEU A 225 3.30 -1.20 8.19
C LEU A 225 3.37 0.33 8.18
N VAL A 226 2.69 0.95 9.14
CA VAL A 226 2.73 2.40 9.35
C VAL A 226 4.17 2.86 9.59
N ASP A 227 4.90 2.19 10.48
CA ASP A 227 6.29 2.50 10.82
C ASP A 227 7.20 2.41 9.59
N ARG A 228 7.04 1.39 8.74
CA ARG A 228 7.80 1.26 7.49
C ARG A 228 7.48 2.38 6.51
N MET A 229 6.21 2.76 6.37
CA MET A 229 5.83 3.90 5.52
C MET A 229 6.46 5.19 6.01
N LEU A 230 6.40 5.44 7.33
CA LEU A 230 7.00 6.62 7.95
C LEU A 230 8.53 6.64 7.75
N GLN A 231 9.21 5.52 7.95
CA GLN A 231 10.64 5.41 7.67
C GLN A 231 10.98 5.71 6.21
N HIS A 232 10.16 5.21 5.28
CA HIS A 232 10.38 5.45 3.85
C HIS A 232 10.19 6.93 3.48
N VAL A 233 9.15 7.59 4.01
CA VAL A 233 8.97 9.04 3.88
C VAL A 233 10.20 9.79 4.39
N VAL A 234 10.68 9.50 5.61
CA VAL A 234 11.87 10.14 6.19
C VAL A 234 13.09 9.97 5.28
N MET A 235 13.30 8.77 4.76
CA MET A 235 14.41 8.50 3.85
C MET A 235 14.31 9.31 2.55
N GLU A 236 13.13 9.40 1.95
CA GLU A 236 12.90 10.21 0.74
C GLU A 236 13.11 11.71 1.00
N THR A 237 12.55 12.24 2.09
CA THR A 237 12.71 13.66 2.46
C THR A 237 14.19 14.01 2.71
N ASN A 238 14.95 13.14 3.38
CA ASN A 238 16.39 13.34 3.60
C ASN A 238 17.19 13.29 2.29
N ARG A 239 16.85 12.37 1.37
CA ARG A 239 17.48 12.30 0.05
C ARG A 239 17.21 13.57 -0.77
N LYS A 240 15.98 14.10 -0.71
CA LYS A 240 15.60 15.36 -1.36
C LYS A 240 16.42 16.53 -0.79
N ARG A 241 16.44 16.71 0.54
CA ARG A 241 17.24 17.76 1.20
C ARG A 241 18.72 17.71 0.82
N LYS A 242 19.30 16.51 0.75
CA LYS A 242 20.70 16.31 0.33
C LYS A 242 20.91 16.72 -1.12
N ARG A 243 20.00 16.38 -2.02
CA ARG A 243 20.04 16.78 -3.43
C ARG A 243 19.94 18.31 -3.57
N ASP A 244 18.96 18.92 -2.93
CA ASP A 244 18.74 20.37 -2.97
C ASP A 244 19.97 21.14 -2.42
N SER A 245 20.59 20.63 -1.35
CA SER A 245 21.83 21.20 -0.81
C SER A 245 23.02 21.10 -1.77
N LEU A 246 23.16 19.96 -2.47
CA LEU A 246 24.22 19.77 -3.47
C LEU A 246 24.00 20.66 -4.70
N GLU A 247 22.76 20.76 -5.17
CA GLU A 247 22.39 21.64 -6.28
C GLU A 247 22.63 23.11 -5.93
N TYR A 248 22.25 23.54 -4.71
CA TYR A 248 22.52 24.88 -4.21
C TYR A 248 24.03 25.18 -4.20
N ARG A 249 24.85 24.28 -3.61
CA ARG A 249 26.32 24.44 -3.58
C ARG A 249 26.93 24.48 -4.99
N SER A 250 26.44 23.65 -5.91
CA SER A 250 26.89 23.68 -7.31
C SER A 250 26.51 24.98 -8.01
N SER A 251 25.29 25.49 -7.78
CA SER A 251 24.83 26.76 -8.34
C SER A 251 25.64 27.95 -7.82
N GLU A 252 26.02 27.94 -6.53
CA GLU A 252 26.79 29.00 -5.91
C GLU A 252 28.25 28.99 -6.40
N SER A 253 28.85 27.82 -6.57
CA SER A 253 30.18 27.67 -7.17
C SER A 253 30.22 28.24 -8.59
N ARG A 254 29.19 27.97 -9.42
CA ARG A 254 29.11 28.52 -10.79
C ARG A 254 28.95 30.03 -10.80
N LYS A 255 28.19 30.61 -9.86
CA LYS A 255 28.06 32.07 -9.74
C LYS A 255 29.39 32.73 -9.38
N GLU A 256 30.16 32.12 -8.47
CA GLU A 256 31.47 32.66 -8.08
C GLU A 256 32.47 32.59 -9.25
N GLU A 257 32.48 31.50 -10.01
CA GLU A 257 33.29 31.39 -11.25
C GLU A 257 32.92 32.47 -12.28
N VAL A 258 31.62 32.69 -12.55
CA VAL A 258 31.15 33.74 -13.48
C VAL A 258 31.56 35.14 -13.01
N LYS A 259 31.55 35.37 -11.69
CA LYS A 259 31.96 36.65 -11.10
C LYS A 259 33.45 36.89 -11.25
N GLU A 260 34.29 35.87 -11.04
CA GLU A 260 35.74 35.95 -11.26
C GLU A 260 36.08 36.16 -12.74
N ILE A 261 35.42 35.44 -13.65
CA ILE A 261 35.57 35.67 -15.10
C ILE A 261 35.16 37.10 -15.47
N SER A 262 34.05 37.62 -14.93
CA SER A 262 33.59 38.98 -15.20
C SER A 262 34.55 40.05 -14.69
N LYS A 263 35.19 39.85 -13.53
CA LYS A 263 36.25 40.74 -13.02
C LYS A 263 37.46 40.72 -13.95
N PHE A 264 37.90 39.53 -14.36
CA PHE A 264 39.03 39.37 -15.27
C PHE A 264 38.78 40.08 -16.61
N VAL A 265 37.62 39.86 -17.24
CA VAL A 265 37.26 40.54 -18.50
C VAL A 265 37.30 42.06 -18.34
N ARG A 266 36.71 42.61 -17.27
CA ARG A 266 36.73 44.06 -16.99
C ARG A 266 38.15 44.61 -16.83
N SER A 267 39.06 43.86 -16.20
CA SER A 267 40.46 44.29 -16.05
C SER A 267 41.23 44.30 -17.37
N VAL A 268 40.87 43.44 -18.33
CA VAL A 268 41.54 43.37 -19.64
C VAL A 268 40.99 44.42 -20.62
N THR A 269 39.69 44.75 -20.53
CA THR A 269 39.05 45.77 -21.39
C THR A 269 39.25 47.22 -20.94
N ALA A 270 39.88 47.45 -19.79
CA ALA A 270 40.19 48.78 -19.25
C ALA A 270 41.60 49.29 -19.65
N LEU A 271 42.28 48.55 -20.53
CA LEU A 271 43.52 48.92 -21.24
C LEU A 271 43.20 49.30 -22.68
#